data_AF-A0A0D2L9A1-F1
#
_entry.id   AF-A0A0D2L9A1-F1
#
_cell.length_a   1.000
_cell.length_b   1.000
_cell.length_c   1.000
_cell.angle_alpha   90.00
_cell.angle_beta   90.00
_cell.angle_gamma   90.00
#
_symmetry.space_group_name_H-M   'P 1'
#
loop_
_entity.id
_entity.type
_entity.pdbx_description
1 polymer ?
#
loop_
_entity_poly.entity_id
_entity_poly.type
_entity_poly.pdbx_seq_one_letter_code
_entity_poly.pdbx_strand_id
1 'polypeptide(L)'
;MMEGYPGPVEAFYVQFPDPHFKRKHRKRRLLQPDTVHAIRDALRPGGVVFLQSDILRAAEGLRDAIEEVAPDAFELSPLHSDPSSVFFAKSSGGGGEPVAIGSDGVAEGQAGQQGGGAGEADGSEAEGGAADGEWSPDGWGGSDSDDSSFEPLFESRWARAGWLRDNPVGVPTEREHYVAVTQGSDIYRVVLVRR
;
A
#
# COMPACT_ATOMS: atom_id res chain seq x y z
N MET A 1 29.54 0.27 -2.60
CA MET A 1 28.73 0.67 -1.41
C MET A 1 28.88 -0.25 -0.20
N MET A 2 29.38 -1.49 -0.31
CA MET A 2 29.66 -2.35 0.86
C MET A 2 31.16 -2.66 1.06
N GLU A 3 32.07 -2.04 0.30
CA GLU A 3 33.51 -2.37 0.25
C GLU A 3 34.26 -2.23 1.59
N GLY A 4 33.68 -1.59 2.61
CA GLY A 4 34.25 -1.48 3.95
C GLY A 4 33.65 -2.44 5.00
N TYR A 5 32.64 -3.24 4.67
CA TYR A 5 32.04 -4.18 5.61
C TYR A 5 32.71 -5.57 5.51
N PRO A 6 33.32 -6.10 6.59
CA PRO A 6 34.13 -7.32 6.51
C PRO A 6 33.32 -8.63 6.63
N GLY A 7 32.01 -8.55 6.88
CA GLY A 7 31.13 -9.72 7.04
C GLY A 7 30.26 -9.99 5.81
N PRO A 8 29.66 -11.19 5.70
CA PRO A 8 28.57 -11.41 4.76
C PRO A 8 27.32 -10.63 5.21
N VAL A 9 26.49 -10.17 4.27
CA VAL A 9 25.15 -9.68 4.63
C VAL A 9 24.27 -10.88 4.95
N GLU A 10 23.62 -10.87 6.11
CA GLU A 10 22.73 -11.95 6.56
C GLU A 10 21.24 -11.64 6.35
N ALA A 11 20.87 -10.36 6.28
CA ALA A 11 19.49 -9.92 6.20
C ALA A 11 19.35 -8.58 5.44
N PHE A 12 18.26 -8.45 4.66
CA PHE A 12 17.74 -7.16 4.18
C PHE A 12 16.30 -6.97 4.67
N TYR A 13 16.03 -5.90 5.40
CA TYR A 13 14.68 -5.58 5.91
C TYR A 13 14.09 -4.38 5.17
N VAL A 14 13.00 -4.59 4.44
CA VAL A 14 12.23 -3.57 3.73
C VAL A 14 10.92 -3.36 4.48
N GLN A 15 10.83 -2.26 5.22
CA GLN A 15 9.70 -1.96 6.10
C GLN A 15 9.04 -0.63 5.72
N PHE A 16 7.74 -0.67 5.43
CA PHE A 16 6.89 0.47 5.10
C PHE A 16 7.44 1.47 4.04
N PRO A 17 8.02 1.00 2.91
CA PRO A 17 8.49 1.90 1.86
C PRO A 17 7.34 2.62 1.15
N ASP A 18 7.63 3.79 0.56
CA ASP A 18 6.63 4.54 -0.20
C ASP A 18 6.10 3.71 -1.40
N PRO A 19 4.76 3.55 -1.53
CA PRO A 19 4.17 2.60 -2.46
C PRO A 19 4.28 3.02 -3.94
N HIS A 20 4.37 4.33 -4.19
CA HIS A 20 4.50 4.94 -5.51
C HIS A 20 3.60 4.30 -6.60
N PHE A 21 2.29 4.26 -6.33
CA PHE A 21 1.29 3.60 -7.20
C PHE A 21 1.21 4.20 -8.61
N LYS A 22 1.15 5.53 -8.74
CA LYS A 22 0.98 6.22 -10.03
C LYS A 22 2.08 5.81 -11.01
N ARG A 23 1.73 5.48 -12.26
CA ARG A 23 2.65 4.96 -13.30
C ARG A 23 3.92 5.83 -13.47
N LYS A 24 3.78 7.16 -13.38
CA LYS A 24 4.86 8.16 -13.44
C LYS A 24 5.88 8.11 -12.29
N HIS A 25 5.55 7.44 -11.18
CA HIS A 25 6.41 7.28 -10.01
C HIS A 25 7.06 5.88 -9.88
N ARG A 26 6.83 4.94 -10.80
CA ARG A 26 7.35 3.56 -10.70
C ARG A 26 8.87 3.46 -10.47
N LYS A 27 9.65 4.38 -11.07
CA LYS A 27 11.11 4.49 -10.89
C LYS A 27 11.56 4.91 -9.48
N ARG A 28 10.63 5.31 -8.60
CA ARG A 28 10.90 5.70 -7.20
C ARG A 28 10.69 4.56 -6.21
N ARG A 29 10.04 3.45 -6.61
CA ARG A 29 9.87 2.27 -5.73
C ARG A 29 11.24 1.75 -5.30
N LEU A 30 11.38 1.37 -4.02
CA LEU A 30 12.65 0.91 -3.45
C LEU A 30 13.24 -0.28 -4.23
N LEU A 31 12.41 -1.26 -4.57
CA LEU A 31 12.80 -2.41 -5.37
C LEU A 31 12.65 -2.08 -6.87
N GLN A 32 13.76 -1.69 -7.49
CA GLN A 32 13.98 -1.78 -8.93
C GLN A 32 14.76 -3.09 -9.22
N PRO A 33 14.84 -3.57 -10.48
CA PRO A 33 15.57 -4.79 -10.80
C PRO A 33 17.04 -4.78 -10.33
N ASP A 34 17.73 -3.66 -10.52
CA ASP A 34 19.11 -3.47 -10.03
C ASP A 34 19.21 -3.59 -8.50
N THR A 35 18.20 -3.10 -7.75
CA THR A 35 18.13 -3.26 -6.29
C THR A 35 17.97 -4.74 -5.91
N VAL A 36 17.10 -5.49 -6.60
CA VAL A 36 16.88 -6.92 -6.32
C VAL A 36 18.11 -7.75 -6.65
N HIS A 37 18.82 -7.44 -7.74
CA HIS A 37 20.12 -8.05 -8.05
C HIS A 37 21.18 -7.70 -7.00
N ALA A 38 21.31 -6.43 -6.60
CA ALA A 38 22.24 -6.03 -5.54
C ALA A 38 21.95 -6.71 -4.19
N ILE A 39 20.66 -6.88 -3.84
CA ILE A 39 20.21 -7.65 -2.67
C ILE A 39 20.63 -9.11 -2.81
N ARG A 40 20.33 -9.77 -3.94
CA ARG A 40 20.68 -11.20 -4.14
C ARG A 40 22.19 -11.43 -4.06
N ASP A 41 23.01 -10.51 -4.58
CA ASP A 41 24.45 -10.70 -4.75
C ASP A 41 25.26 -10.32 -3.50
N ALA A 42 24.71 -9.48 -2.61
CA ALA A 42 25.31 -9.17 -1.31
C ALA A 42 24.90 -10.15 -0.19
N LEU A 43 23.70 -10.73 -0.28
CA LEU A 43 23.12 -11.62 0.72
C LEU A 43 23.71 -13.04 0.62
N ARG A 44 24.22 -13.59 1.73
CA ARG A 44 24.74 -14.97 1.74
C ARG A 44 23.62 -16.01 1.51
N PRO A 45 23.93 -17.21 0.98
CA PRO A 45 23.03 -18.36 1.05
C PRO A 45 22.50 -18.59 2.48
N GLY A 46 21.21 -18.91 2.59
CA GLY A 46 20.46 -18.97 3.85
C GLY A 46 20.21 -17.62 4.53
N GLY A 47 20.64 -16.49 3.96
CA GLY A 47 20.29 -15.15 4.42
C GLY A 47 18.85 -14.78 4.06
N VAL A 48 18.29 -13.76 4.72
CA VAL A 48 16.84 -13.44 4.63
C VAL A 48 16.54 -12.10 3.97
N VAL A 49 15.39 -12.01 3.31
CA VAL A 49 14.76 -10.75 2.92
C VAL A 49 13.40 -10.65 3.62
N PHE A 50 13.23 -9.68 4.50
CA PHE A 50 11.97 -9.40 5.19
C PHE A 50 11.27 -8.23 4.52
N LEU A 51 10.01 -8.42 4.13
CA LEU A 51 9.14 -7.42 3.51
C LEU A 51 7.97 -7.15 4.45
N GLN A 52 7.73 -5.89 4.81
CA GLN A 52 6.62 -5.47 5.65
C GLN A 52 5.99 -4.18 5.12
N SER A 53 4.65 -4.13 4.99
CA SER A 53 3.90 -2.90 4.72
C SER A 53 2.49 -2.97 5.30
N ASP A 54 1.92 -1.81 5.58
CA ASP A 54 0.54 -1.56 5.99
C ASP A 54 -0.45 -1.44 4.81
N ILE A 55 0.04 -1.46 3.56
CA ILE A 55 -0.80 -1.34 2.37
C ILE A 55 -0.61 -2.58 1.49
N LEU A 56 -1.68 -3.37 1.31
CA LEU A 56 -1.67 -4.63 0.54
C LEU A 56 -0.95 -4.50 -0.81
N ARG A 57 -1.41 -3.58 -1.67
CA ARG A 57 -0.85 -3.35 -3.00
C ARG A 57 0.63 -2.90 -3.00
N ALA A 58 1.13 -2.40 -1.88
CA ALA A 58 2.54 -2.10 -1.69
C ALA A 58 3.33 -3.38 -1.33
N ALA A 59 2.82 -4.19 -0.40
CA ALA A 59 3.43 -5.46 -0.02
C ALA A 59 3.47 -6.47 -1.18
N GLU A 60 2.39 -6.54 -1.98
CA GLU A 60 2.33 -7.28 -3.25
C GLU A 60 3.43 -6.79 -4.19
N GLY A 61 3.45 -5.48 -4.47
CA GLY A 61 4.48 -4.86 -5.32
C GLY A 61 5.93 -4.98 -4.83
N LEU A 62 6.18 -5.40 -3.58
CA LEU A 62 7.51 -5.77 -3.08
C LEU A 62 7.81 -7.25 -3.30
N ARG A 63 6.87 -8.14 -2.93
CA ARG A 63 6.95 -9.59 -3.12
C ARG A 63 7.13 -9.94 -4.59
N ASP A 64 6.26 -9.38 -5.43
CA ASP A 64 6.16 -9.66 -6.86
C ASP A 64 7.42 -9.18 -7.59
N ALA A 65 7.96 -8.01 -7.21
CA ALA A 65 9.19 -7.47 -7.80
C ALA A 65 10.45 -8.32 -7.50
N ILE A 66 10.48 -9.07 -6.39
CA ILE A 66 11.57 -10.02 -6.14
C ILE A 66 11.38 -11.30 -6.97
N GLU A 67 10.15 -11.81 -7.09
CA GLU A 67 9.92 -13.02 -7.90
C GLU A 67 10.10 -12.78 -9.40
N GLU A 68 9.62 -11.64 -9.93
CA GLU A 68 9.76 -11.27 -11.35
C GLU A 68 11.23 -11.17 -11.78
N VAL A 69 12.08 -10.61 -10.91
CA VAL A 69 13.49 -10.30 -11.23
C VAL A 69 14.46 -11.42 -10.83
N ALA A 70 14.14 -12.21 -9.81
CA ALA A 70 15.03 -13.21 -9.24
C ALA A 70 14.29 -14.51 -8.82
N PRO A 71 13.50 -15.13 -9.70
CA PRO A 71 12.57 -16.20 -9.34
C PRO A 71 13.26 -17.42 -8.72
N ASP A 72 14.46 -17.78 -9.18
CA ASP A 72 15.17 -18.97 -8.71
C ASP A 72 16.11 -18.71 -7.54
N ALA A 73 16.46 -17.45 -7.25
CA ALA A 73 17.44 -17.08 -6.23
C ALA A 73 16.85 -17.02 -4.80
N PHE A 74 15.52 -17.01 -4.68
CA PHE A 74 14.80 -16.87 -3.43
C PHE A 74 13.65 -17.89 -3.30
N GLU A 75 13.28 -18.20 -2.07
CA GLU A 75 12.10 -18.98 -1.73
C GLU A 75 11.43 -18.48 -0.45
N LEU A 76 10.20 -18.91 -0.18
CA LEU A 76 9.51 -18.56 1.06
C LEU A 76 10.20 -19.18 2.27
N SER A 77 10.29 -18.42 3.35
CA SER A 77 10.72 -18.93 4.65
C SER A 77 9.74 -20.00 5.16
N PRO A 78 10.22 -21.08 5.81
CA PRO A 78 9.37 -22.07 6.48
C PRO A 78 8.38 -21.50 7.51
N LEU A 79 8.57 -20.25 7.96
CA LEU A 79 7.60 -19.51 8.76
C LEU A 79 6.22 -19.41 8.10
N HIS A 80 6.13 -19.48 6.77
CA HIS A 80 4.87 -19.46 6.02
C HIS A 80 4.18 -20.83 5.91
N SER A 81 4.78 -21.90 6.45
CA SER A 81 4.27 -23.27 6.32
C SER A 81 3.15 -23.64 7.31
N ASP A 82 2.95 -22.83 8.37
CA ASP A 82 1.92 -23.07 9.39
C ASP A 82 0.66 -22.23 9.09
N PRO A 83 -0.50 -22.86 8.78
CA PRO A 83 -1.77 -22.15 8.51
C PRO A 83 -2.24 -21.23 9.64
N SER A 84 -1.78 -21.42 10.87
CA SER A 84 -2.10 -20.55 12.01
C SER A 84 -1.27 -19.26 12.03
N SER A 85 -0.02 -19.31 11.56
CA SER A 85 0.90 -18.16 11.51
C SER A 85 0.57 -17.15 10.39
N VAL A 86 -0.19 -17.59 9.38
CA VAL A 86 -0.52 -16.79 8.19
C VAL A 86 -1.97 -16.30 8.17
N PHE A 87 -2.20 -15.20 7.46
CA PHE A 87 -3.52 -14.71 7.07
C PHE A 87 -3.57 -14.34 5.58
N PHE A 88 -4.78 -14.29 5.03
CA PHE A 88 -5.03 -13.85 3.66
C PHE A 88 -5.78 -12.52 3.70
N ALA A 89 -5.45 -11.63 2.77
CA ALA A 89 -6.15 -10.36 2.64
C ALA A 89 -7.62 -10.59 2.27
N LYS A 90 -8.52 -9.77 2.80
CA LYS A 90 -9.93 -9.76 2.38
C LYS A 90 -9.98 -9.29 0.93
N SER A 91 -10.60 -10.08 0.04
CA SER A 91 -10.83 -9.63 -1.33
C SER A 91 -11.69 -8.38 -1.31
N SER A 92 -11.31 -7.35 -2.07
CA SER A 92 -12.03 -6.07 -2.14
C SER A 92 -13.27 -6.15 -3.03
N GLY A 93 -14.12 -7.16 -2.76
CA GLY A 93 -15.53 -7.15 -3.16
C GLY A 93 -16.33 -6.24 -2.23
N GLY A 94 -17.34 -5.56 -2.76
CA GLY A 94 -18.18 -4.65 -1.98
C GLY A 94 -18.91 -5.34 -0.83
N GLY A 95 -19.21 -4.58 0.23
CA GLY A 95 -19.87 -5.09 1.43
C GLY A 95 -21.29 -5.60 1.15
N GLY A 96 -21.42 -6.91 0.97
CA GLY A 96 -22.68 -7.64 1.13
C GLY A 96 -22.69 -8.31 2.50
N GLU A 97 -23.66 -7.95 3.35
CA GLU A 97 -24.00 -8.80 4.48
C GLU A 97 -24.53 -10.16 3.98
N PRO A 98 -24.37 -11.25 4.76
CA PRO A 98 -25.08 -12.49 4.48
C PRO A 98 -26.59 -12.24 4.60
N VAL A 99 -27.30 -12.21 3.47
CA VAL A 99 -28.74 -11.89 3.42
C VAL A 99 -29.55 -12.92 4.20
N ALA A 100 -29.96 -12.54 5.42
CA ALA A 100 -30.97 -13.26 6.19
C ALA A 100 -32.35 -13.02 5.57
N ILE A 101 -33.13 -14.09 5.40
CA ILE A 101 -34.41 -14.05 4.66
C ILE A 101 -35.58 -13.86 5.62
N GLY A 102 -36.21 -12.66 5.57
CA GLY A 102 -37.47 -12.34 6.26
C GLY A 102 -37.33 -11.97 7.76
N SER A 103 -38.28 -11.24 8.36
CA SER A 103 -39.57 -10.75 7.83
C SER A 103 -40.14 -9.57 8.64
N ASP A 104 -40.68 -8.57 7.94
CA ASP A 104 -41.79 -7.64 8.28
C ASP A 104 -41.79 -6.77 9.57
N GLY A 105 -42.26 -5.51 9.42
CA GLY A 105 -42.60 -4.57 10.52
C GLY A 105 -41.89 -3.19 10.45
N VAL A 106 -42.20 -2.27 9.52
CA VAL A 106 -43.37 -1.36 9.43
C VAL A 106 -43.31 -0.10 10.32
N ALA A 107 -43.11 1.07 9.67
CA ALA A 107 -43.61 2.42 10.02
C ALA A 107 -43.05 3.15 11.29
N GLU A 108 -43.13 4.48 11.49
CA GLU A 108 -43.55 5.62 10.62
C GLU A 108 -43.00 6.98 11.11
N GLY A 109 -42.92 7.98 10.20
CA GLY A 109 -42.96 9.43 10.49
C GLY A 109 -41.77 10.10 11.22
N GLN A 110 -41.71 11.43 11.35
CA GLN A 110 -42.11 12.53 10.44
C GLN A 110 -41.52 13.88 10.95
N ALA A 111 -41.27 14.83 10.03
CA ALA A 111 -41.21 16.29 10.23
C ALA A 111 -40.33 16.95 11.35
N GLY A 112 -39.39 17.79 10.91
CA GLY A 112 -38.80 18.92 11.66
C GLY A 112 -38.63 20.13 10.72
N GLN A 113 -38.77 21.37 11.19
CA GLN A 113 -39.13 22.51 10.31
C GLN A 113 -38.67 23.90 10.85
N GLN A 114 -38.35 24.84 9.92
CA GLN A 114 -37.98 26.27 10.14
C GLN A 114 -36.64 26.51 10.90
N GLY A 115 -35.94 27.66 10.84
CA GLY A 115 -36.07 28.92 10.07
C GLY A 115 -35.45 30.12 10.85
N GLY A 116 -34.91 31.21 10.29
CA GLY A 116 -34.62 31.61 8.90
C GLY A 116 -34.24 33.13 8.80
N GLY A 117 -33.36 33.52 7.85
CA GLY A 117 -32.88 34.92 7.64
C GLY A 117 -31.54 35.25 8.34
N ALA A 118 -30.89 36.42 8.17
CA ALA A 118 -30.97 37.50 7.15
C ALA A 118 -29.74 38.45 7.31
N GLY A 119 -29.34 39.21 6.27
CA GLY A 119 -28.28 40.24 6.38
C GLY A 119 -27.77 40.78 5.04
N GLU A 120 -27.67 42.10 4.89
CA GLU A 120 -27.38 42.81 3.62
C GLU A 120 -26.20 43.80 3.74
N ALA A 121 -25.47 43.99 2.62
CA ALA A 121 -24.67 45.17 2.23
C ALA A 121 -23.49 45.58 3.16
N ASP A 122 -22.61 46.55 2.83
CA ASP A 122 -22.51 47.44 1.66
C ASP A 122 -21.04 47.83 1.34
N GLY A 123 -20.76 48.22 0.09
CA GLY A 123 -19.61 49.02 -0.41
C GLY A 123 -18.17 48.51 -0.21
N SER A 124 -17.15 49.02 -0.91
CA SER A 124 -17.04 49.73 -2.21
C SER A 124 -15.55 50.06 -2.45
N GLU A 125 -15.03 49.82 -3.67
CA GLU A 125 -14.08 50.66 -4.46
C GLU A 125 -12.82 51.30 -3.78
N ALA A 126 -11.63 51.46 -4.39
CA ALA A 126 -10.92 51.00 -5.59
C ALA A 126 -9.42 51.43 -5.39
N GLU A 127 -8.43 51.45 -6.31
CA GLU A 127 -8.22 51.13 -7.73
C GLU A 127 -6.68 50.95 -7.94
N GLY A 128 -6.24 50.30 -9.02
CA GLY A 128 -4.89 50.46 -9.61
C GLY A 128 -3.89 49.31 -9.36
N GLY A 129 -3.20 48.79 -10.38
CA GLY A 129 -3.35 49.03 -11.81
C GLY A 129 -2.39 48.21 -12.68
N ALA A 130 -2.92 47.67 -13.79
CA ALA A 130 -2.28 47.11 -15.00
C ALA A 130 -0.89 46.42 -14.90
N ALA A 131 -0.88 45.09 -15.12
CA ALA A 131 0.11 44.41 -15.94
C ALA A 131 -0.52 43.19 -16.64
N ASP A 132 -0.22 43.05 -17.93
CA ASP A 132 -0.80 42.12 -18.90
C ASP A 132 -0.53 40.61 -18.64
N GLY A 133 -1.55 39.79 -18.90
CA GLY A 133 -1.51 38.32 -18.74
C GLY A 133 -2.84 37.65 -19.10
N GLU A 134 -3.00 37.27 -20.36
CA GLU A 134 -4.29 36.81 -20.93
C GLU A 134 -4.66 35.38 -20.48
N TRP A 135 -5.41 35.27 -19.37
CA TRP A 135 -5.89 33.98 -18.84
C TRP A 135 -7.13 33.51 -19.61
N SER A 136 -6.98 32.48 -20.45
CA SER A 136 -8.13 31.75 -21.01
C SER A 136 -8.70 30.77 -19.96
N PRO A 137 -10.01 30.81 -19.63
CA PRO A 137 -10.61 29.92 -18.63
C PRO A 137 -10.83 28.49 -19.16
N ASP A 138 -10.89 28.30 -20.48
CA ASP A 138 -11.19 27.02 -21.11
C ASP A 138 -9.92 26.20 -21.39
N GLY A 139 -9.79 25.03 -20.75
CA GLY A 139 -8.76 24.05 -21.15
C GLY A 139 -8.33 23.02 -20.11
N TRP A 140 -8.46 23.30 -18.81
CA TRP A 140 -8.01 22.39 -17.74
C TRP A 140 -8.98 21.23 -17.45
N GLY A 141 -9.65 20.72 -18.50
CA GLY A 141 -10.38 19.44 -18.51
C GLY A 141 -9.46 18.22 -18.49
N GLY A 142 -8.30 18.33 -17.85
CA GLY A 142 -7.31 17.27 -17.67
C GLY A 142 -7.80 16.26 -16.65
N SER A 143 -8.74 15.40 -17.05
CA SER A 143 -9.16 14.26 -16.24
C SER A 143 -7.99 13.29 -16.04
N ASP A 144 -7.24 13.46 -14.95
CA ASP A 144 -6.21 12.53 -14.45
C ASP A 144 -6.91 11.27 -13.85
N SER A 145 -7.81 10.69 -14.65
CA SER A 145 -8.38 9.35 -14.50
C SER A 145 -7.26 8.34 -14.71
N ASP A 146 -6.38 8.26 -13.71
CA ASP A 146 -5.24 7.35 -13.63
C ASP A 146 -5.79 5.92 -13.59
N ASP A 147 -5.90 5.34 -14.79
CA ASP A 147 -6.59 4.08 -15.07
C ASP A 147 -6.19 3.01 -14.05
N SER A 148 -7.14 2.71 -13.18
CA SER A 148 -6.94 1.78 -12.06
C SER A 148 -7.24 0.33 -12.48
N SER A 149 -7.53 0.10 -13.76
CA SER A 149 -8.02 -1.16 -14.34
C SER A 149 -6.91 -2.00 -14.98
N PHE A 150 -5.65 -1.84 -14.54
CA PHE A 150 -4.58 -2.73 -14.92
C PHE A 150 -4.46 -3.89 -13.92
N GLU A 151 -5.20 -4.97 -14.21
CA GLU A 151 -5.02 -6.27 -13.58
C GLU A 151 -3.52 -6.67 -13.61
N PRO A 152 -2.95 -7.18 -12.50
CA PRO A 152 -1.55 -7.57 -12.48
C PRO A 152 -1.33 -8.79 -13.39
N LEU A 153 -0.70 -8.58 -14.54
CA LEU A 153 -0.31 -9.66 -15.48
C LEU A 153 0.66 -10.70 -14.90
N PHE A 154 1.16 -10.46 -13.68
CA PHE A 154 2.02 -11.35 -12.91
C PHE A 154 1.51 -11.40 -11.47
N GLU A 155 0.98 -12.56 -11.06
CA GLU A 155 0.74 -12.90 -9.66
C GLU A 155 1.92 -13.77 -9.18
N SER A 156 2.61 -13.35 -8.11
CA SER A 156 3.66 -14.15 -7.48
C SER A 156 3.12 -15.51 -7.01
N ARG A 157 3.87 -16.59 -7.25
CA ARG A 157 3.54 -17.92 -6.71
C ARG A 157 3.52 -17.93 -5.17
N TRP A 158 4.23 -17.00 -4.55
CA TRP A 158 4.27 -16.80 -3.09
C TRP A 158 3.00 -16.16 -2.54
N ALA A 159 2.14 -15.54 -3.36
CA ALA A 159 0.85 -14.98 -2.92
C ALA A 159 -0.04 -16.04 -2.23
N ARG A 160 0.07 -17.30 -2.68
CA ARG A 160 -0.70 -18.45 -2.18
C ARG A 160 -0.32 -18.89 -0.75
N ALA A 161 0.79 -18.40 -0.21
CA ALA A 161 1.18 -18.65 1.18
C ALA A 161 0.57 -17.64 2.18
N GLY A 162 0.03 -16.51 1.69
CA GLY A 162 -0.51 -15.46 2.53
C GLY A 162 0.56 -14.55 3.14
N TRP A 163 0.26 -14.00 4.31
CA TRP A 163 1.04 -12.98 5.01
C TRP A 163 1.22 -13.38 6.48
N LEU A 164 2.41 -13.16 7.06
CA LEU A 164 2.64 -13.49 8.48
C LEU A 164 1.90 -12.54 9.43
N ARG A 165 1.16 -13.13 10.39
CA ARG A 165 0.45 -12.40 11.46
C ARG A 165 1.40 -11.69 12.43
N ASP A 166 2.47 -12.38 12.79
CA ASP A 166 3.42 -11.95 13.82
C ASP A 166 4.71 -11.40 13.20
N ASN A 167 5.43 -10.59 13.98
CA ASN A 167 6.71 -10.02 13.56
C ASN A 167 7.87 -11.00 13.87
N PRO A 168 8.56 -11.55 12.85
CA PRO A 168 9.66 -12.51 13.04
C PRO A 168 10.95 -11.89 13.61
N VAL A 169 11.04 -10.56 13.66
CA VAL A 169 12.15 -9.78 14.23
C VAL A 169 11.90 -9.46 15.72
N GLY A 170 10.70 -9.75 16.24
CA GLY A 170 10.34 -9.65 17.65
C GLY A 170 9.99 -8.24 18.15
N VAL A 171 10.89 -7.27 18.00
CA VAL A 171 10.62 -5.88 18.42
C VAL A 171 9.88 -5.13 17.30
N PRO A 172 8.64 -4.67 17.50
CA PRO A 172 7.90 -3.95 16.49
C PRO A 172 8.46 -2.53 16.28
N THR A 173 8.27 -2.01 15.07
CA THR A 173 8.57 -0.59 14.78
C THR A 173 7.46 0.35 15.29
N GLU A 174 7.75 1.64 15.40
CA GLU A 174 6.76 2.66 15.76
C GLU A 174 5.54 2.65 14.82
N ARG A 175 5.77 2.56 13.50
CA ARG A 175 4.69 2.48 12.51
C ARG A 175 3.87 1.20 12.62
N GLU A 176 4.50 0.08 12.95
CA GLU A 176 3.80 -1.17 13.21
C GLU A 176 2.92 -1.09 14.47
N HIS A 177 3.41 -0.49 15.55
CA HIS A 177 2.60 -0.23 16.74
C HIS A 177 1.43 0.71 16.42
N TYR A 178 1.65 1.78 15.65
CA TYR A 178 0.59 2.69 15.23
C TYR A 178 -0.49 1.99 14.39
N VAL A 179 -0.10 1.26 13.34
CA VAL A 179 -1.05 0.58 12.43
C VAL A 179 -1.82 -0.53 13.15
N ALA A 180 -1.13 -1.38 13.93
CA ALA A 180 -1.78 -2.49 14.63
C ALA A 180 -2.61 -2.06 15.84
N VAL A 181 -2.08 -1.18 16.70
CA VAL A 181 -2.71 -0.82 18.00
C VAL A 181 -3.60 0.42 17.88
N THR A 182 -3.25 1.42 17.07
CA THR A 182 -4.02 2.66 16.93
C THR A 182 -5.02 2.62 15.77
N GLN A 183 -4.70 1.96 14.66
CA GLN A 183 -5.58 1.87 13.48
C GLN A 183 -6.29 0.51 13.34
N GLY A 184 -5.94 -0.50 14.14
CA GLY A 184 -6.55 -1.84 14.06
C GLY A 184 -6.43 -2.51 12.68
N SER A 185 -5.40 -2.16 11.91
CA SER A 185 -5.28 -2.48 10.48
C SER A 185 -4.24 -3.58 10.23
N ASP A 186 -4.48 -4.40 9.20
CA ASP A 186 -3.63 -5.54 8.85
C ASP A 186 -2.24 -5.09 8.37
N ILE A 187 -1.19 -5.84 8.78
CA ILE A 187 0.20 -5.61 8.37
C ILE A 187 0.68 -6.82 7.56
N TYR A 188 0.99 -6.57 6.29
CA TYR A 188 1.32 -7.57 5.29
C TYR A 188 2.82 -7.88 5.33
N ARG A 189 3.17 -9.11 5.73
CA ARG A 189 4.54 -9.56 5.98
C ARG A 189 4.92 -10.78 5.15
N VAL A 190 6.08 -10.73 4.50
CA VAL A 190 6.72 -11.87 3.82
C VAL A 190 8.16 -12.00 4.28
N VAL A 191 8.64 -13.23 4.44
CA VAL A 191 10.06 -13.54 4.66
C VAL A 191 10.48 -14.47 3.55
N LEU A 192 11.49 -14.06 2.78
CA LEU A 192 12.14 -14.87 1.77
C LEU A 192 13.52 -15.31 2.29
N VAL A 193 13.98 -16.48 1.84
CA VAL A 193 15.31 -17.03 2.11
C VAL A 193 16.09 -17.11 0.81
N ARG A 194 17.36 -16.72 0.86
CA ARG A 194 18.31 -16.77 -0.26
C ARG A 194 18.82 -18.20 -0.46
N ARG A 195 18.73 -18.70 -1.70
CA ARG A 195 19.35 -19.98 -2.12
C ARG A 195 20.83 -19.81 -2.46
#